data_AF-A0A962R579-F1
#
_entry.id   AF-A0A962R579-F1
#
_cell.length_a   1.000
_cell.length_b   1.000
_cell.length_c   1.000
_cell.angle_alpha   90.00
_cell.angle_beta   90.00
_cell.angle_gamma   90.00
#
_symmetry.space_group_name_H-M   'P 1'
#
loop_
_entity.id
_entity.type
_entity.pdbx_description
1 polymer ?
#
loop_
_entity_poly.entity_id
_entity_poly.type
_entity_poly.pdbx_seq_one_letter_code
_entity_poly.pdbx_strand_id
1 'polypeptide(L)'
;MSTLWVSTLLVGFILGIVFAKTWRWAVQRFAPDNFWFQLRQLSADLLQEEQLPALLTGYKKLAKAVLRYNLANGLGVIVGLIPLLFVVDLAGDAALLRWERNADGQMVYPDGATLPPQPSRTAPVRLALCTSRMSCTGFAMLMFETRPHAGSNNILIRPDTHDQNPFWPYLSDLETGFYLSFMIGNLGFLIAPHRRLRLPPP
;
A
#
# COMPACT_ATOMS: atom_id res chain seq x y z
N MET A 1 -21.30 -13.36 6.96
CA MET A 1 -20.17 -12.77 6.23
C MET A 1 -20.69 -12.34 4.86
N SER A 2 -20.69 -11.03 4.55
CA SER A 2 -21.36 -10.52 3.35
C SER A 2 -20.60 -10.92 2.07
N THR A 3 -21.32 -11.09 0.96
CA THR A 3 -20.77 -11.37 -0.38
C THR A 3 -19.72 -10.33 -0.83
N LEU A 4 -19.82 -9.12 -0.29
CA LEU A 4 -18.87 -8.04 -0.51
C LEU A 4 -17.47 -8.38 0.03
N TRP A 5 -17.38 -8.91 1.25
CA TRP A 5 -16.10 -9.30 1.86
C TRP A 5 -15.34 -10.33 1.02
N VAL A 6 -16.05 -11.38 0.59
CA VAL A 6 -15.44 -12.43 -0.24
C VAL A 6 -14.95 -11.86 -1.57
N SER A 7 -15.76 -11.00 -2.20
CA SER A 7 -15.38 -10.31 -3.43
C SER A 7 -14.14 -9.43 -3.24
N THR A 8 -14.08 -8.63 -2.18
CA THR A 8 -12.95 -7.77 -1.86
C THR A 8 -11.67 -8.58 -1.66
N LEU A 9 -11.72 -9.65 -0.86
CA LEU A 9 -10.58 -10.51 -0.61
C LEU A 9 -10.08 -11.16 -1.91
N LEU A 10 -11.00 -11.68 -2.73
CA LEU A 10 -10.68 -12.31 -4.01
C LEU A 10 -10.03 -11.32 -4.99
N VAL A 11 -10.59 -10.12 -5.13
CA VAL A 11 -10.06 -9.07 -6.00
C VAL A 11 -8.67 -8.63 -5.54
N GLY A 12 -8.48 -8.37 -4.25
CA GLY A 12 -7.17 -8.03 -3.69
C GLY A 12 -6.13 -9.13 -3.97
N PHE A 13 -6.49 -10.39 -3.74
CA PHE A 13 -5.60 -11.54 -4.01
C PHE A 13 -5.21 -11.65 -5.48
N ILE A 14 -6.18 -11.55 -6.41
CA ILE A 14 -5.93 -11.60 -7.85
C ILE A 14 -5.01 -10.44 -8.28
N LEU A 15 -5.28 -9.22 -7.79
CA LEU A 15 -4.43 -8.07 -8.07
C LEU A 15 -3.02 -8.23 -7.52
N GLY A 16 -2.86 -8.86 -6.35
CA GLY A 16 -1.55 -9.21 -5.79
C GLY A 16 -0.75 -10.10 -6.72
N ILE A 17 -1.39 -11.13 -7.31
CA ILE A 17 -0.76 -12.00 -8.31
C ILE A 17 -0.41 -11.23 -9.58
N VAL A 18 -1.33 -10.41 -10.10
CA VAL A 18 -1.11 -9.60 -11.31
C VAL A 18 0.05 -8.63 -11.11
N PHE A 19 0.10 -7.96 -9.96
CA PHE A 19 1.22 -7.09 -9.57
C PHE A 19 2.53 -7.88 -9.58
N ALA A 20 2.60 -9.01 -8.87
CA ALA A 20 3.84 -9.76 -8.73
C ALA A 20 4.34 -10.30 -10.08
N LYS A 21 3.42 -10.75 -10.95
CA LYS A 21 3.73 -11.18 -12.32
C LYS A 21 4.27 -10.03 -13.17
N THR A 22 3.64 -8.87 -13.09
CA THR A 22 4.02 -7.67 -13.88
C THR A 22 5.35 -7.10 -13.41
N TRP A 23 5.51 -6.96 -12.09
CA TRP A 23 6.76 -6.53 -11.47
C TRP A 23 7.90 -7.46 -11.87
N ARG A 24 7.71 -8.78 -11.77
CA ARG A 24 8.73 -9.76 -12.15
C ARG A 24 9.07 -9.68 -13.63
N TRP A 25 8.07 -9.59 -14.51
CA TRP A 25 8.30 -9.44 -15.95
C TRP A 25 9.11 -8.18 -16.25
N ALA A 26 8.78 -7.04 -15.64
CA ALA A 26 9.52 -5.80 -15.81
C ALA A 26 10.96 -5.91 -15.29
N VAL A 27 11.15 -6.46 -14.08
CA VAL A 27 12.49 -6.67 -13.52
C VAL A 27 13.31 -7.59 -14.42
N GLN A 28 12.78 -8.70 -14.91
CA GLN A 28 13.49 -9.60 -15.84
C GLN A 28 13.80 -8.95 -17.19
N ARG A 29 12.93 -8.05 -17.68
CA ARG A 29 13.12 -7.39 -18.97
C ARG A 29 14.21 -6.32 -18.92
N PHE A 30 14.32 -5.61 -17.80
CA PHE A 30 15.14 -4.40 -17.68
C PHE A 30 16.38 -4.56 -16.79
N ALA A 31 16.33 -5.43 -15.78
CA ALA A 31 17.47 -5.73 -14.91
C ALA A 31 18.35 -6.83 -15.52
N PRO A 32 19.68 -6.80 -15.30
CA PRO A 32 20.56 -7.89 -15.71
C PRO A 32 20.26 -9.16 -14.90
N ASP A 33 20.11 -10.31 -15.56
CA ASP A 33 19.86 -11.62 -14.91
C ASP A 33 20.97 -11.99 -13.92
N ASN A 34 22.18 -11.48 -14.13
CA ASN A 34 23.36 -11.70 -13.31
C ASN A 34 23.67 -10.53 -12.38
N PHE A 35 22.73 -9.63 -12.08
CA PHE A 35 22.97 -8.45 -11.23
C PHE A 35 23.68 -8.82 -9.91
N TRP A 36 23.17 -9.81 -9.16
CA TRP A 36 23.76 -10.21 -7.88
C TRP A 36 25.16 -10.79 -8.03
N PHE A 37 25.41 -11.53 -9.11
CA PHE A 37 26.73 -12.05 -9.43
C PHE A 37 27.71 -10.92 -9.78
N GLN A 38 27.29 -9.99 -10.65
CA GLN A 38 28.07 -8.81 -11.02
C GLN A 38 28.36 -7.93 -9.80
N LEU A 39 27.38 -7.74 -8.91
CA LEU A 39 27.53 -6.96 -7.69
C LEU A 39 28.61 -7.58 -6.80
N ARG A 40 28.54 -8.89 -6.56
CA ARG A 40 29.54 -9.63 -5.77
C ARG A 40 30.93 -9.54 -6.40
N GLN A 41 31.03 -9.72 -7.71
CA GLN A 41 32.30 -9.65 -8.43
C GLN A 41 32.91 -8.24 -8.37
N LEU A 42 32.13 -7.20 -8.72
CA LEU A 42 32.58 -5.81 -8.69
C LEU A 42 33.00 -5.37 -7.28
N SER A 43 32.28 -5.81 -6.24
CA SER A 43 32.67 -5.54 -4.85
C SER A 43 33.97 -6.24 -4.45
N ALA A 44 34.19 -7.48 -4.89
CA ALA A 44 35.44 -8.19 -4.64
C ALA A 44 36.63 -7.53 -5.36
N ASP A 45 36.45 -7.15 -6.62
CA ASP A 45 37.48 -6.46 -7.42
C ASP A 45 37.85 -5.11 -6.78
N LEU A 46 36.85 -4.34 -6.31
CA LEU A 46 37.06 -3.06 -5.63
C LEU A 46 37.86 -3.16 -4.33
N LEU A 47 37.78 -4.29 -3.61
CA LEU A 47 38.52 -4.49 -2.37
C LEU A 47 40.01 -4.81 -2.61
N GLN A 48 40.36 -5.29 -3.80
CA GLN A 48 41.73 -5.65 -4.17
C GLN A 48 42.47 -4.52 -4.88
N GLU A 49 41.76 -3.46 -5.29
CA GLU A 49 42.31 -2.39 -6.11
C GLU A 49 42.95 -1.30 -5.24
N GLU A 50 44.27 -1.17 -5.32
CA GLU A 50 45.04 -0.14 -4.60
C GLU A 50 45.12 1.18 -5.39
N GLN A 51 44.96 1.13 -6.71
CA GLN A 51 45.12 2.31 -7.56
C GLN A 51 43.84 3.14 -7.61
N LEU A 52 43.94 4.40 -7.17
CA LEU A 52 42.81 5.34 -7.14
C LEU A 52 42.04 5.45 -8.48
N PRO A 53 42.67 5.54 -9.67
CA PRO A 53 41.94 5.64 -10.93
C PRO A 53 41.13 4.39 -11.28
N ALA A 54 41.67 3.20 -10.99
CA ALA A 54 41.00 1.93 -11.22
C ALA A 54 39.85 1.74 -10.22
N LEU A 55 40.06 2.12 -8.97
CA LEU A 55 39.05 2.15 -7.92
C LEU A 55 37.84 3.02 -8.32
N LEU A 56 38.08 4.26 -8.76
CA LEU A 56 37.02 5.16 -9.24
C LEU A 56 36.24 4.58 -10.43
N THR A 57 36.93 3.87 -11.32
CA THR A 57 36.30 3.18 -12.45
C THR A 57 35.41 2.02 -11.98
N GLY A 58 35.86 1.25 -11.00
CA GLY A 58 35.08 0.20 -10.36
C GLY A 58 33.82 0.77 -9.69
N TYR A 59 33.94 1.87 -8.93
CA TYR A 59 32.80 2.54 -8.30
C TYR A 59 31.78 3.04 -9.33
N LYS A 60 32.22 3.61 -10.45
CA LYS A 60 31.32 4.02 -11.54
C LYS A 60 30.56 2.83 -12.13
N LYS A 61 31.23 1.69 -12.34
CA LYS A 61 30.58 0.46 -12.82
C LYS A 61 29.56 -0.07 -11.81
N LEU A 62 29.93 -0.11 -10.53
CA LEU A 62 29.06 -0.52 -9.43
C LEU A 62 27.82 0.38 -9.33
N ALA A 63 28.01 1.70 -9.30
CA ALA A 63 26.93 2.68 -9.24
C ALA A 63 25.98 2.54 -10.44
N LYS A 64 26.51 2.35 -11.65
CA LYS A 64 25.69 2.12 -12.85
C LYS A 64 24.88 0.83 -12.76
N ALA A 65 25.45 -0.26 -12.26
CA ALA A 65 24.75 -1.53 -12.10
C ALA A 65 23.62 -1.41 -11.06
N VAL A 66 23.90 -0.80 -9.90
CA VAL A 66 22.92 -0.55 -8.84
C VAL A 66 21.81 0.37 -9.33
N LEU A 67 22.15 1.47 -10.03
CA LEU A 67 21.17 2.40 -10.56
C LEU A 67 20.25 1.71 -11.57
N ARG A 68 20.80 0.93 -12.51
CA ARG A 68 20.00 0.19 -13.49
C ARG A 68 19.06 -0.81 -12.83
N TYR A 69 19.53 -1.54 -11.81
CA TYR A 69 18.69 -2.47 -11.05
C TYR A 69 17.56 -1.74 -10.32
N ASN A 70 17.85 -0.62 -9.65
CA ASN A 70 16.84 0.17 -8.95
C ASN A 70 15.83 0.78 -9.92
N LEU A 71 16.26 1.29 -11.08
CA LEU A 71 15.35 1.82 -12.10
C LEU A 71 14.43 0.73 -12.66
N ALA A 72 14.96 -0.48 -12.92
CA ALA A 72 14.16 -1.61 -13.36
C ALA A 72 13.12 -2.02 -12.31
N ASN A 73 13.51 -2.07 -11.03
CA ASN A 73 12.58 -2.36 -9.93
C ASN A 73 11.53 -1.25 -9.77
N GLY A 74 11.94 0.01 -9.77
CA GLY A 74 11.04 1.16 -9.68
C GLY A 74 10.02 1.18 -10.82
N LEU A 75 10.47 0.94 -12.06
CA LEU A 75 9.58 0.81 -13.20
C LEU A 75 8.63 -0.38 -13.04
N GLY A 76 9.12 -1.52 -12.58
CA GLY A 76 8.28 -2.68 -12.30
C GLY A 76 7.21 -2.41 -11.23
N VAL A 77 7.54 -1.64 -10.20
CA VAL A 77 6.57 -1.21 -9.17
C VAL A 77 5.54 -0.28 -9.78
N ILE A 78 5.96 0.76 -10.49
CA ILE A 78 5.06 1.73 -11.12
C ILE A 78 4.09 1.02 -12.06
N VAL A 79 4.60 0.20 -12.99
CA VAL A 79 3.77 -0.53 -13.96
C VAL A 79 2.89 -1.58 -13.28
N GLY A 80 3.42 -2.27 -12.27
CA GLY A 80 2.66 -3.25 -11.49
C GLY A 80 1.53 -2.64 -10.67
N LEU A 81 1.66 -1.38 -10.23
CA LEU A 81 0.63 -0.66 -9.48
C LEU A 81 -0.49 -0.10 -10.35
N ILE A 82 -0.31 0.06 -11.68
CA ILE A 82 -1.35 0.62 -12.56
C ILE A 82 -2.68 -0.13 -12.43
N PRO A 83 -2.75 -1.48 -12.50
CA PRO A 83 -4.00 -2.21 -12.32
C PRO A 83 -4.61 -2.02 -10.94
N LEU A 84 -3.78 -1.91 -9.89
CA LEU A 84 -4.24 -1.66 -8.53
C LEU A 84 -4.91 -0.29 -8.43
N LEU A 85 -4.22 0.76 -8.90
CA LEU A 85 -4.73 2.13 -8.89
C LEU A 85 -6.02 2.24 -9.69
N PHE A 86 -6.09 1.60 -10.88
CA PHE A 86 -7.29 1.60 -11.70
C PHE A 86 -8.48 0.93 -11.00
N VAL A 87 -8.28 -0.20 -10.31
CA VAL A 87 -9.37 -0.87 -9.59
C VAL A 87 -9.79 -0.06 -8.35
N VAL A 88 -8.84 0.50 -7.61
CA VAL A 88 -9.15 1.34 -6.44
C VAL A 88 -9.91 2.60 -6.87
N ASP A 89 -9.50 3.26 -7.95
CA ASP A 89 -10.16 4.46 -8.46
C ASP A 89 -11.55 4.16 -9.05
N LEU A 90 -11.69 3.11 -9.86
CA LEU A 90 -12.95 2.81 -10.55
C LEU A 90 -13.98 2.11 -9.65
N ALA A 91 -13.52 1.20 -8.79
CA ALA A 91 -14.40 0.33 -8.00
C ALA A 91 -14.37 0.64 -6.50
N GLY A 92 -13.34 1.33 -5.99
CA GLY A 92 -13.20 1.67 -4.58
C GLY A 92 -14.33 2.58 -4.13
N ASP A 93 -14.55 3.71 -4.79
CA ASP A 93 -15.61 4.66 -4.43
C ASP A 93 -16.99 3.99 -4.48
N ALA A 94 -17.29 3.23 -5.53
CA ALA A 94 -18.58 2.57 -5.67
C ALA A 94 -18.80 1.47 -4.62
N ALA A 95 -17.77 0.69 -4.29
CA ALA A 95 -17.84 -0.37 -3.29
C ALA A 95 -17.92 0.21 -1.87
N LEU A 96 -17.13 1.23 -1.57
CA LEU A 96 -17.14 1.96 -0.30
C LEU A 96 -18.49 2.64 -0.11
N LEU A 97 -18.97 3.45 -1.05
CA LEU A 97 -20.29 4.10 -0.98
C LEU A 97 -21.45 3.10 -0.84
N ARG A 98 -21.33 1.90 -1.41
CA ARG A 98 -22.33 0.84 -1.25
C ARG A 98 -22.24 0.19 0.13
N TRP A 99 -21.04 -0.06 0.63
CA TRP A 99 -20.83 -0.60 1.97
C TRP A 99 -21.33 0.38 3.03
N GLU A 100 -20.90 1.62 2.91
CA GLU A 100 -21.26 2.76 3.74
C GLU A 100 -22.77 3.01 3.83
N ARG A 101 -23.49 2.94 2.71
CA ARG A 101 -24.96 3.08 2.69
C ARG A 101 -25.69 1.97 3.43
N ASN A 102 -25.07 0.80 3.55
CA ASN A 102 -25.68 -0.38 4.19
C ASN A 102 -25.15 -0.62 5.61
N ALA A 103 -24.15 0.15 6.04
CA ALA A 103 -23.65 0.09 7.40
C ALA A 103 -24.54 1.01 8.26
N ASP A 104 -25.27 0.43 9.21
CA ASP A 104 -26.06 1.18 10.18
C ASP A 104 -25.11 2.00 11.07
N GLY A 105 -24.72 3.19 10.61
CA GLY A 105 -23.76 4.03 11.29
C GLY A 105 -24.32 4.59 12.58
N GLN A 106 -24.18 3.87 13.70
CA GLN A 106 -24.22 4.53 15.01
C GLN A 106 -22.92 5.33 15.16
N MET A 107 -22.91 6.48 15.81
CA MET A 107 -21.64 7.16 16.09
C MET A 107 -21.26 6.81 17.52
N VAL A 108 -20.08 6.23 17.71
CA VAL A 108 -19.54 6.00 19.06
C VAL A 108 -18.81 7.27 19.50
N TYR A 109 -19.32 7.89 20.55
CA TYR A 109 -18.71 9.05 21.17
C TYR A 109 -17.95 8.61 22.43
N PRO A 110 -16.78 9.20 22.76
CA PRO A 110 -16.17 8.99 24.06
C PRO A 110 -17.06 9.54 25.17
N ASP A 111 -17.05 8.88 26.33
CA ASP A 111 -17.84 9.26 27.49
C ASP A 111 -17.62 10.74 27.84
N GLY A 112 -18.71 11.51 27.94
CA GLY A 112 -18.70 12.93 28.30
C GLY A 112 -18.57 13.93 27.13
N ALA A 113 -18.49 13.47 25.87
CA ALA A 113 -18.55 14.39 24.73
C ALA A 113 -19.97 14.97 24.56
N THR A 114 -20.09 16.30 24.52
CA THR A 114 -21.33 16.98 24.13
C THR A 114 -21.62 16.67 22.67
N LEU A 115 -22.72 15.94 22.44
CA LEU A 115 -23.13 15.50 21.11
C LEU A 115 -23.43 16.70 20.21
N PRO A 116 -22.72 16.91 19.09
CA PRO A 116 -23.24 17.79 18.04
C PRO A 116 -24.56 17.20 17.50
N PRO A 117 -25.46 18.03 16.93
CA PRO A 117 -26.65 17.52 16.26
C PRO A 117 -26.24 16.46 15.25
N GLN A 118 -26.94 15.32 15.26
CA GLN A 118 -26.63 14.20 14.36
C GLN A 118 -26.51 14.75 12.93
N PRO A 119 -25.42 14.45 12.20
CA PRO A 119 -25.32 14.79 10.80
C PRO A 119 -26.54 14.17 10.09
N SER A 120 -27.18 14.96 9.23
CA SER A 120 -28.26 14.46 8.39
C SER A 120 -27.78 13.21 7.68
N ARG A 121 -28.59 12.14 7.72
CA ARG A 121 -28.41 10.74 7.26
C ARG A 121 -27.76 10.48 5.89
N THR A 122 -27.18 11.45 5.22
CA THR A 122 -26.79 11.38 3.81
C THR A 122 -25.38 10.85 3.55
N ALA A 123 -24.50 10.69 4.56
CA ALA A 123 -23.24 9.95 4.41
C ALA A 123 -22.68 9.51 5.77
N PRO A 124 -22.01 8.35 5.89
CA PRO A 124 -21.19 8.05 7.05
C PRO A 124 -19.96 8.94 7.01
N VAL A 125 -19.96 9.94 7.89
CA VAL A 125 -18.90 10.91 7.95
C VAL A 125 -17.85 10.44 8.95
N ARG A 126 -16.60 10.25 8.52
CA ARG A 126 -15.45 10.21 9.43
C ARG A 126 -15.34 11.59 10.08
N LEU A 127 -15.86 11.75 11.29
CA LEU A 127 -15.92 13.05 11.97
C LEU A 127 -14.75 13.19 12.95
N ALA A 128 -14.01 14.29 12.85
CA ALA A 128 -12.95 14.67 13.76
C ALA A 128 -13.32 15.97 14.50
N LEU A 129 -13.37 15.92 15.82
CA LEU A 129 -13.46 17.08 16.68
C LEU A 129 -12.05 17.52 17.06
N CYS A 130 -11.65 18.73 16.70
CA CYS A 130 -10.28 19.19 16.82
C CYS A 130 -10.13 20.44 17.69
N THR A 131 -9.06 20.45 18.50
CA THR A 131 -8.80 21.48 19.52
C THR A 131 -8.05 22.69 18.99
N SER A 132 -7.41 22.55 17.82
CA SER A 132 -6.66 23.61 17.15
C SER A 132 -6.90 23.64 15.63
N ARG A 133 -6.64 24.78 14.99
CA ARG A 133 -6.70 24.90 13.53
C ARG A 133 -5.76 23.91 12.82
N MET A 134 -4.54 23.74 13.34
CA MET A 134 -3.54 22.83 12.77
C MET A 134 -4.02 21.37 12.81
N SER A 135 -4.59 20.92 13.93
CA SER A 135 -5.20 19.58 14.02
C SER A 135 -6.36 19.40 13.05
N CYS A 136 -7.22 20.41 12.89
CA CYS A 136 -8.31 20.33 11.90
C CYS A 136 -7.79 20.23 10.47
N THR A 137 -6.76 21.01 10.11
CA THR A 137 -6.14 20.89 8.78
C THR A 137 -5.58 19.48 8.55
N GLY A 138 -4.90 18.89 9.55
CA GLY A 138 -4.38 17.53 9.46
C GLY A 138 -5.47 16.48 9.25
N PHE A 139 -6.58 16.54 10.00
CA PHE A 139 -7.68 15.60 9.83
C PHE A 139 -8.45 15.81 8.52
N ALA A 140 -8.61 17.06 8.06
CA ALA A 140 -9.22 17.34 6.76
C ALA A 140 -8.39 16.77 5.60
N MET A 141 -7.06 16.79 5.69
CA MET A 141 -6.17 16.12 4.71
C MET A 141 -6.34 14.59 4.70
N LEU A 142 -6.80 14.02 5.83
CA LEU A 142 -7.16 12.61 5.95
C LEU A 142 -8.64 12.34 5.62
N MET A 143 -9.31 13.29 4.96
CA MET A 143 -10.70 13.20 4.50
C MET A 143 -11.74 13.09 5.64
N PHE A 144 -11.41 13.58 6.85
CA PHE A 144 -12.41 13.74 7.89
C PHE A 144 -13.22 15.02 7.71
N GLU A 145 -14.51 14.98 8.02
CA GLU A 145 -15.22 16.20 8.37
C GLU A 145 -14.66 16.70 9.70
N THR A 146 -14.24 17.95 9.75
CA THR A 146 -13.62 18.51 10.95
C THR A 146 -14.51 19.55 11.61
N ARG A 147 -14.68 19.47 12.92
CA ARG A 147 -15.38 20.50 13.71
C ARG A 147 -14.49 20.98 14.85
N PRO A 148 -14.42 22.30 15.11
CA PRO A 148 -13.68 22.81 16.25
C PRO A 148 -14.36 22.37 17.56
N HIS A 149 -13.56 22.02 18.56
CA HIS A 149 -14.02 21.60 19.88
C HIS A 149 -13.14 22.20 20.98
N ALA A 150 -13.76 22.55 22.12
CA ALA A 150 -13.09 23.25 23.22
C ALA A 150 -12.39 22.33 24.23
N GLY A 151 -12.38 21.02 24.00
CA GLY A 151 -11.72 20.05 24.87
C GLY A 151 -10.19 20.10 24.83
N SER A 152 -9.55 19.35 25.72
CA SER A 152 -8.09 19.26 25.79
C SER A 152 -7.49 18.31 24.74
N ASN A 153 -8.29 17.37 24.23
CA ASN A 153 -7.86 16.33 23.29
C ASN A 153 -8.72 16.35 22.01
N ASN A 154 -8.10 15.99 20.89
CA ASN A 154 -8.83 15.73 19.65
C ASN A 154 -9.64 14.43 19.80
N ILE A 155 -10.86 14.41 19.28
CA ILE A 155 -11.76 13.26 19.34
C ILE A 155 -12.06 12.82 17.92
N LEU A 156 -11.83 11.54 17.64
CA LEU A 156 -12.21 10.92 16.38
C LEU A 156 -13.45 10.10 16.61
N ILE A 157 -14.52 10.41 15.90
CA ILE A 157 -15.80 9.72 16.02
C ILE A 157 -15.81 8.60 14.99
N ARG A 158 -15.98 7.39 15.50
CA ARG A 158 -16.04 6.17 14.70
C ARG A 158 -17.48 5.95 14.26
N PRO A 159 -17.76 5.84 12.94
CA PRO A 159 -18.99 5.24 12.49
C PRO A 159 -18.97 3.77 12.94
N ASP A 160 -19.97 3.37 13.71
CA ASP A 160 -20.19 2.06 14.29
C ASP A 160 -20.65 1.10 13.20
N THR A 161 -19.70 0.73 12.36
CA THR A 161 -19.89 -0.27 11.32
C THR A 161 -19.45 -1.67 11.80
N HIS A 162 -19.30 -1.87 13.13
CA HIS A 162 -18.65 -3.05 13.72
C HIS A 162 -17.20 -3.26 13.25
N ASP A 163 -16.52 -2.18 12.86
CA ASP A 163 -15.14 -2.20 12.36
C ASP A 163 -14.19 -2.64 13.50
N GLN A 164 -13.47 -3.75 13.36
CA GLN A 164 -12.58 -4.28 14.40
C GLN A 164 -11.10 -4.07 14.09
N ASN A 165 -10.75 -3.54 12.91
CA ASN A 165 -9.35 -3.43 12.53
C ASN A 165 -8.61 -2.34 13.37
N PRO A 166 -7.33 -2.58 13.70
CA PRO A 166 -6.50 -1.67 14.49
C PRO A 166 -5.93 -0.48 13.70
N PHE A 167 -6.07 -0.48 12.38
CA PHE A 167 -5.65 0.59 11.48
C PHE A 167 -6.74 1.63 11.24
N TRP A 168 -7.91 1.51 11.87
CA TRP A 168 -8.85 2.61 11.96
C TRP A 168 -8.16 3.79 12.66
N PRO A 169 -8.28 5.03 12.14
CA PRO A 169 -9.23 5.49 11.13
C PRO A 169 -8.70 5.56 9.69
N TYR A 170 -7.50 5.06 9.44
CA TYR A 170 -6.84 5.16 8.14
C TYR A 170 -7.45 4.20 7.12
N LEU A 171 -7.76 2.98 7.57
CA LEU A 171 -8.35 1.93 6.75
C LEU A 171 -9.63 1.42 7.40
N SER A 172 -10.65 1.22 6.57
CA SER A 172 -11.81 0.39 6.92
C SER A 172 -11.42 -1.09 6.98
N ASP A 173 -12.26 -1.93 7.60
CA ASP A 173 -12.03 -3.37 7.61
C ASP A 173 -11.97 -3.96 6.19
N LEU A 174 -12.80 -3.44 5.27
CA LEU A 174 -12.83 -3.86 3.87
C LEU A 174 -11.52 -3.53 3.15
N GLU A 175 -11.02 -2.31 3.30
CA GLU A 175 -9.71 -1.91 2.75
C GLU A 175 -8.57 -2.71 3.36
N THR A 176 -8.62 -2.95 4.68
CA THR A 176 -7.63 -3.79 5.37
C THR A 176 -7.63 -5.20 4.81
N GLY A 177 -8.80 -5.80 4.61
CA GLY A 177 -8.95 -7.12 4.00
C GLY A 177 -8.39 -7.16 2.56
N PHE A 178 -8.71 -6.14 1.76
CA PHE A 178 -8.20 -5.98 0.40
C PHE A 178 -6.66 -5.91 0.36
N TYR A 179 -6.05 -5.04 1.16
CA TYR A 179 -4.59 -4.89 1.18
C TYR A 179 -3.91 -6.14 1.74
N LEU A 180 -4.47 -6.77 2.77
CA LEU A 180 -3.94 -8.01 3.31
C LEU A 180 -3.97 -9.13 2.25
N SER A 181 -5.09 -9.31 1.55
CA SER A 181 -5.19 -10.34 0.51
C SER A 181 -4.29 -10.03 -0.69
N PHE A 182 -4.11 -8.75 -1.05
CA PHE A 182 -3.13 -8.30 -2.03
C PHE A 182 -1.70 -8.69 -1.64
N MET A 183 -1.31 -8.42 -0.39
CA MET A 183 0.01 -8.81 0.13
C MET A 183 0.21 -10.32 0.13
N ILE A 184 -0.82 -11.09 0.52
CA ILE A 184 -0.78 -12.57 0.48
C ILE A 184 -0.64 -13.08 -0.95
N GLY A 185 -1.41 -12.54 -1.90
CA GLY A 185 -1.32 -12.93 -3.31
C GLY A 185 0.06 -12.64 -3.91
N ASN A 186 0.65 -11.50 -3.54
CA ASN A 186 2.00 -11.11 -3.93
C ASN A 186 3.06 -12.05 -3.36
N LEU A 187 3.06 -12.25 -2.03
CA LEU A 187 4.00 -13.16 -1.35
C LEU A 187 3.86 -14.59 -1.85
N GLY A 188 2.63 -15.08 -2.03
CA GLY A 188 2.35 -16.41 -2.53
C GLY A 188 2.95 -16.64 -3.92
N PHE A 189 2.85 -15.64 -4.81
CA PHE A 189 3.47 -15.73 -6.14
C PHE A 189 5.00 -15.67 -6.09
N LEU A 190 5.58 -14.84 -5.22
CA LEU A 190 7.04 -14.70 -5.10
C LEU A 190 7.71 -15.92 -4.44
N ILE A 191 7.03 -16.56 -3.48
CA ILE A 191 7.54 -17.74 -2.77
C ILE A 191 7.24 -19.03 -3.55
N ALA A 192 6.20 -19.03 -4.40
CA ALA A 192 5.85 -20.19 -5.21
C ALA A 192 7.12 -20.71 -5.92
N PRO A 193 7.47 -21.99 -5.75
CA PRO A 193 8.66 -22.55 -6.34
C PRO A 193 8.54 -22.35 -7.85
N HIS A 194 9.30 -21.39 -8.38
CA HIS A 194 9.47 -21.28 -9.81
C HIS A 194 10.12 -22.59 -10.21
N ARG A 195 9.30 -23.51 -10.72
CA ARG A 195 9.72 -24.67 -11.48
C ARG A 195 10.79 -24.13 -12.40
N ARG A 196 12.04 -24.42 -12.02
CA ARG A 196 13.22 -23.84 -12.63
C ARG A 196 13.00 -23.98 -14.12
N LEU A 197 13.05 -22.85 -14.83
CA LEU A 197 13.60 -22.84 -16.18
C LEU A 197 14.86 -23.70 -16.05
N ARG A 198 14.75 -24.97 -16.45
CA ARG A 198 15.87 -25.89 -16.41
C ARG A 198 16.90 -25.20 -17.29
N LEU A 199 17.96 -24.68 -16.68
CA LEU A 199 19.13 -24.33 -17.46
C LEU A 199 19.44 -25.60 -18.28
N PRO A 200 19.59 -25.48 -19.61
CA PRO A 200 20.02 -26.62 -20.40
C PRO A 200 21.31 -27.18 -19.74
N PRO A 201 21.45 -28.52 -19.66
CA PRO A 201 22.65 -29.11 -19.08
C PRO A 201 23.90 -28.58 -19.81
N PRO A 202 25.04 -28.47 -19.10
CA PRO A 202 26.30 -27.99 -19.66
C PRO A 202 26.77 -28.84 -20.84
#